data_AF-A0A520AEQ0-F1
#
_entry.id   AF-A0A520AEQ0-F1
#
_cell.length_a   1.000
_cell.length_b   1.000
_cell.length_c   1.000
_cell.angle_alpha   90.00
_cell.angle_beta   90.00
_cell.angle_gamma   90.00
#
_symmetry.space_group_name_H-M   'P 1'
#
loop_
_entity.id
_entity.type
_entity.pdbx_description
1 polymer ?
#
loop_
_entity_poly.entity_id
_entity_poly.type
_entity_poly.pdbx_seq_one_letter_code
_entity_poly.pdbx_strand_id
1 'polypeptide(L)'
;MENNNTIFSMDDLEKGLMLLGLITPKSIEELEEKEELSEYEQKVVREKSNTYFKRAVLGAEIVSKLREEPTFGRIKFQKLVYLCEHISNMELSRYTKHAAGPFDNKFMHSINNEFKKQKWFETKNIKNGDYIVPKYFPLENLIAQKNYYKNYFSDQDSHIQFIIELFRYKKTEETELAATVLACALELIATDRVSLDALIEIFYGWHDKKKRFKIEQIVSSFEWLKEKSILPQSILL
;
A
#
# COMPACT_ATOMS: atom_id res chain seq x y z
N MET A 1 -14.95 14.39 38.11
CA MET A 1 -14.19 13.62 37.09
C MET A 1 -12.94 13.16 37.79
N GLU A 2 -12.96 11.94 38.36
CA GLU A 2 -11.78 11.37 39.02
C GLU A 2 -10.77 10.97 37.96
N ASN A 3 -9.60 11.61 38.03
CA ASN A 3 -8.47 11.31 37.18
C ASN A 3 -7.79 10.08 37.78
N ASN A 4 -8.16 8.88 37.31
CA ASN A 4 -7.47 7.63 37.66
C ASN A 4 -6.08 7.62 37.01
N ASN A 5 -5.15 8.40 37.57
CA ASN A 5 -3.73 8.23 37.33
C ASN A 5 -3.27 7.02 38.14
N THR A 6 -3.41 5.82 37.57
CA THR A 6 -2.68 4.66 38.07
C THR A 6 -1.18 4.95 37.97
N ILE A 7 -0.51 5.04 39.12
CA ILE A 7 0.93 5.28 39.22
C ILE A 7 1.64 3.96 38.87
N PHE A 8 2.52 3.99 37.87
CA PHE A 8 3.36 2.86 37.50
C PHE A 8 4.16 2.37 38.72
N SER A 9 4.02 1.08 39.01
CA SER A 9 4.59 0.42 40.19
C SER A 9 5.81 -0.44 39.84
N MET A 10 6.51 -0.93 40.86
CA MET A 10 7.60 -1.90 40.67
C MET A 10 7.06 -3.23 40.12
N ASP A 11 5.84 -3.61 40.51
CA ASP A 11 5.19 -4.83 40.05
C ASP A 11 4.88 -4.74 38.54
N ASP A 12 4.49 -3.55 38.05
CA ASP A 12 4.31 -3.30 36.60
C ASP A 12 5.64 -3.45 35.83
N LEU A 13 6.75 -3.02 36.43
CA LEU A 13 8.09 -3.19 35.85
C LEU A 13 8.49 -4.66 35.80
N GLU A 14 8.32 -5.40 36.90
CA GLU A 14 8.62 -6.83 36.95
C GLU A 14 7.76 -7.60 35.93
N LYS A 15 6.47 -7.30 35.85
CA LYS A 15 5.55 -7.90 34.87
C LYS A 15 6.01 -7.61 33.44
N GLY A 16 6.43 -6.37 33.14
CA GLY A 16 6.98 -6.02 31.83
C GLY A 16 8.27 -6.78 31.49
N LEU A 17 9.20 -6.90 32.44
CA LEU A 17 10.44 -7.67 32.25
C LEU A 17 10.16 -9.17 32.05
N MET A 18 9.16 -9.72 32.74
CA MET A 18 8.75 -11.11 32.63
C MET A 18 8.17 -11.41 31.26
N LEU A 19 7.26 -10.56 30.78
CA LEU A 19 6.66 -10.66 29.45
C LEU A 19 7.70 -10.54 28.33
N LEU A 20 8.72 -9.68 28.51
CA LEU A 20 9.88 -9.58 27.60
C LEU A 20 10.84 -10.76 27.69
N GLY A 21 10.63 -11.69 28.63
CA GLY A 21 11.49 -12.85 28.85
C GLY A 21 12.84 -12.54 29.49
N LEU A 22 13.00 -11.35 30.07
CA LEU A 22 14.21 -10.93 30.77
C LEU A 22 14.29 -11.48 32.19
N ILE A 23 13.14 -11.84 32.78
CA ILE A 23 13.05 -12.57 34.04
C ILE A 23 12.12 -13.78 33.89
N THR A 24 12.30 -14.76 34.77
CA THR A 24 11.49 -15.99 34.79
C THR A 24 10.16 -15.76 35.50
N PRO A 25 9.04 -16.27 34.97
CA PRO A 25 7.74 -16.28 35.65
C PRO A 25 7.82 -16.95 37.03
N LYS A 26 7.15 -16.36 38.02
CA LYS A 26 7.12 -16.81 39.41
C LYS A 26 5.83 -17.56 39.78
N SER A 27 4.79 -17.48 38.94
CA SER A 27 3.49 -18.14 39.15
C SER A 27 3.00 -18.82 37.86
N ILE A 28 1.99 -19.70 38.00
CA ILE A 28 1.29 -20.30 36.85
C ILE A 28 0.59 -19.21 36.03
N GLU A 29 0.00 -18.22 36.68
CA GLU A 29 -0.66 -17.08 36.02
C GLU A 29 0.34 -16.27 35.18
N GLU A 30 1.54 -15.98 35.69
CA GLU A 30 2.58 -15.30 34.90
C GLU A 30 3.11 -16.14 33.73
N LEU A 31 3.11 -17.48 33.86
CA LEU A 31 3.44 -18.38 32.75
C LEU A 31 2.37 -18.31 31.65
N GLU A 32 1.09 -18.41 32.04
CA GLU A 32 -0.05 -18.31 31.12
C GLU A 32 -0.07 -16.96 30.39
N GLU A 33 0.11 -15.84 31.10
CA GLU A 33 0.16 -14.50 30.48
C GLU A 33 1.29 -14.36 29.45
N LYS A 34 2.45 -14.96 29.72
CA LYS A 34 3.59 -14.95 28.80
C LYS A 34 3.34 -15.82 27.58
N GLU A 35 2.72 -16.98 27.75
CA GLU A 35 2.31 -17.86 26.66
C GLU A 35 1.28 -17.17 25.76
N GLU A 36 0.26 -16.54 26.34
CA GLU A 36 -0.75 -15.76 25.63
C GLU A 36 -0.13 -14.61 24.81
N LEU A 37 0.82 -13.86 25.40
CA LEU A 37 1.52 -12.80 24.68
C LEU A 37 2.32 -13.35 23.49
N SER A 38 3.05 -14.46 23.69
CA SER A 38 3.81 -15.12 22.62
C SER A 38 2.90 -15.58 21.48
N GLU A 39 1.76 -16.20 21.80
CA GLU A 39 0.78 -16.62 20.81
C GLU A 39 0.19 -15.44 20.04
N TYR A 40 -0.12 -14.35 20.75
CA TYR A 40 -0.60 -13.11 20.15
C TYR A 40 0.45 -12.50 19.21
N GLU A 41 1.70 -12.40 19.63
CA GLU A 41 2.80 -11.89 18.80
C GLU A 41 2.99 -12.74 17.53
N GLN A 42 2.98 -14.07 17.66
CA GLN A 42 3.06 -14.99 16.53
C GLN A 42 1.88 -14.80 15.57
N LYS A 43 0.65 -14.63 16.10
CA LYS A 43 -0.54 -14.34 15.29
C LYS A 43 -0.38 -13.05 14.51
N VAL A 44 0.04 -11.97 15.17
CA VAL A 44 0.28 -10.66 14.52
C VAL A 44 1.35 -10.76 13.43
N VAL A 45 2.44 -11.50 13.67
CA VAL A 45 3.49 -11.72 12.66
C VAL A 45 2.96 -12.51 11.46
N ARG A 46 2.18 -13.57 11.69
CA ARG A 46 1.54 -14.35 10.63
C ARG A 46 0.58 -13.50 9.80
N GLU A 47 -0.26 -12.69 10.44
CA GLU A 47 -1.20 -11.79 9.74
C GLU A 47 -0.48 -10.75 8.88
N LYS A 48 0.60 -10.14 9.41
CA LYS A 48 1.44 -9.20 8.64
C LYS A 48 2.11 -9.89 7.44
N SER A 49 2.64 -11.10 7.64
CA SER A 49 3.24 -11.90 6.57
C SER A 49 2.24 -12.26 5.48
N ASN A 50 1.05 -12.72 5.86
CA ASN A 50 -0.04 -13.03 4.94
C ASN A 50 -0.49 -11.78 4.16
N THR A 51 -0.64 -10.64 4.84
CA THR A 51 -0.99 -9.36 4.20
C THR A 51 0.09 -8.96 3.19
N TYR A 52 1.37 -9.04 3.57
CA TYR A 52 2.47 -8.77 2.66
C TYR A 52 2.46 -9.68 1.43
N PHE A 53 2.28 -10.98 1.63
CA PHE A 53 2.25 -11.95 0.54
C PHE A 53 1.05 -11.73 -0.40
N LYS A 54 -0.15 -11.48 0.14
CA LYS A 54 -1.34 -11.10 -0.64
C LYS A 54 -1.07 -9.88 -1.54
N ARG A 55 -0.39 -8.87 -1.01
CA ARG A 55 0.04 -7.70 -1.79
C ARG A 55 1.10 -8.02 -2.83
N ALA A 56 2.03 -8.92 -2.53
CA ALA A 56 3.01 -9.37 -3.51
C ALA A 56 2.32 -10.08 -4.68
N VAL A 57 1.30 -10.89 -4.42
CA VAL A 57 0.48 -11.53 -5.46
C VAL A 57 -0.23 -10.49 -6.33
N LEU A 58 -0.81 -9.44 -5.74
CA LEU A 58 -1.42 -8.32 -6.46
C LEU A 58 -0.39 -7.58 -7.33
N GLY A 59 0.78 -7.29 -6.77
CA GLY A 59 1.88 -6.66 -7.50
C GLY A 59 2.34 -7.52 -8.68
N ALA A 60 2.43 -8.84 -8.49
CA ALA A 60 2.80 -9.77 -9.56
C ALA A 60 1.76 -9.79 -10.68
N GLU A 61 0.47 -9.65 -10.37
CA GLU A 61 -0.59 -9.54 -11.38
C GLU A 61 -0.45 -8.25 -12.20
N ILE A 62 -0.24 -7.10 -11.54
CA ILE A 62 -0.02 -5.82 -12.23
C ILE A 62 1.19 -5.93 -13.18
N VAL A 63 2.29 -6.53 -12.72
CA VAL A 63 3.50 -6.76 -13.54
C VAL A 63 3.21 -7.71 -14.70
N SER A 64 2.48 -8.80 -14.47
CA SER A 64 2.16 -9.79 -15.50
C SER A 64 1.43 -9.15 -16.68
N LYS A 65 0.54 -8.19 -16.40
CA LYS A 65 -0.30 -7.49 -17.38
C LYS A 65 0.38 -6.32 -18.07
N LEU A 66 1.30 -5.62 -17.39
CA LEU A 66 1.80 -4.31 -17.84
C LEU A 66 3.30 -4.24 -18.11
N ARG A 67 4.10 -5.27 -17.81
CA ARG A 67 5.58 -5.21 -17.95
C ARG A 67 6.08 -4.83 -19.36
N GLU A 68 5.32 -5.17 -20.40
CA GLU A 68 5.66 -4.88 -21.79
C GLU A 68 5.26 -3.44 -22.20
N GLU A 69 4.42 -2.77 -21.42
CA GLU A 69 4.00 -1.40 -21.72
C GLU A 69 5.17 -0.42 -21.57
N PRO A 70 5.42 0.49 -22.54
CA PRO A 70 6.56 1.41 -22.50
C PRO A 70 6.59 2.33 -21.27
N THR A 71 5.42 2.73 -20.78
CA THR A 71 5.28 3.65 -19.64
C THR A 71 5.28 2.94 -18.27
N PHE A 72 5.36 1.61 -18.25
CA PHE A 72 5.34 0.82 -17.03
C PHE A 72 6.74 0.71 -16.41
N GLY A 73 7.03 1.69 -15.55
CA GLY A 73 8.19 1.71 -14.68
C GLY A 73 7.83 1.62 -13.20
N ARG A 74 8.85 1.69 -12.33
CA ARG A 74 8.72 1.50 -10.88
C ARG A 74 7.73 2.46 -10.21
N ILE A 75 7.68 3.72 -10.64
CA ILE A 75 6.72 4.71 -10.12
C ILE A 75 5.29 4.28 -10.49
N LYS A 76 5.04 3.97 -11.76
CA LYS A 76 3.71 3.55 -12.24
C LYS A 76 3.25 2.27 -11.54
N PHE A 77 4.12 1.27 -11.43
CA PHE A 77 3.85 0.05 -10.66
C PHE A 77 3.37 0.35 -9.24
N GLN A 78 4.10 1.19 -8.51
CA GLN A 78 3.75 1.55 -7.14
C GLN A 78 2.38 2.25 -7.05
N LYS A 79 2.09 3.17 -7.98
CA LYS A 79 0.79 3.86 -7.99
C LYS A 79 -0.36 2.92 -8.31
N LEU A 80 -0.15 1.96 -9.21
CA LEU A 80 -1.14 0.94 -9.52
C LEU A 80 -1.38 0.00 -8.36
N VAL A 81 -0.34 -0.39 -7.61
CA VAL A 81 -0.54 -1.17 -6.37
C VAL A 81 -1.43 -0.39 -5.39
N TYR A 82 -1.17 0.90 -5.17
CA TYR A 82 -2.01 1.74 -4.31
C TYR A 82 -3.47 1.83 -4.80
N LEU A 83 -3.69 2.06 -6.10
CA LEU A 83 -5.03 2.15 -6.70
C LEU A 83 -5.79 0.81 -6.61
N CYS A 84 -5.12 -0.30 -6.90
CA CYS A 84 -5.72 -1.63 -6.84
C CYS A 84 -6.03 -2.06 -5.39
N GLU A 85 -5.19 -1.71 -4.43
CA GLU A 85 -5.45 -1.97 -3.01
C GLU A 85 -6.67 -1.18 -2.52
N HIS A 86 -6.79 0.08 -2.91
CA HIS A 86 -7.97 0.91 -2.63
C HIS A 86 -9.25 0.26 -3.16
N ILE A 87 -9.31 -0.07 -4.45
CA ILE A 87 -10.53 -0.66 -5.05
C ILE A 87 -10.84 -2.07 -4.51
N SER A 88 -9.84 -2.72 -3.90
CA SER A 88 -9.98 -4.03 -3.25
C SER A 88 -10.28 -3.92 -1.75
N ASN A 89 -10.58 -2.73 -1.24
CA ASN A 89 -10.83 -2.44 0.19
C ASN A 89 -9.70 -2.94 1.11
N MET A 90 -8.46 -2.84 0.65
CA MET A 90 -7.29 -3.14 1.47
C MET A 90 -6.89 -1.91 2.31
N GLU A 91 -6.30 -2.17 3.46
CA GLU A 91 -5.75 -1.17 4.37
C GLU A 91 -4.72 -0.27 3.65
N LEU A 92 -4.66 1.04 3.93
CA LEU A 92 -3.77 2.01 3.25
C LEU A 92 -2.93 2.91 4.18
N SER A 93 -3.09 2.86 5.50
CA SER A 93 -2.43 3.74 6.48
C SER A 93 -0.91 3.68 6.46
N ARG A 94 -0.34 2.59 5.95
CA ARG A 94 1.12 2.44 5.80
C ARG A 94 1.76 3.30 4.71
N TYR A 95 0.98 3.92 3.84
CA TYR A 95 1.51 4.80 2.79
C TYR A 95 1.89 6.15 3.36
N THR A 96 3.11 6.61 3.08
CA THR A 96 3.61 7.93 3.46
C THR A 96 3.57 8.92 2.30
N LYS A 97 3.51 10.22 2.60
CA LYS A 97 3.51 11.29 1.59
C LYS A 97 4.93 11.48 1.03
N HIS A 98 5.12 11.22 -0.26
CA HIS A 98 6.38 11.46 -0.98
C HIS A 98 6.18 12.32 -2.23
N ALA A 99 7.28 12.81 -2.81
CA ALA A 99 7.27 13.66 -4.00
C ALA A 99 6.46 13.08 -5.18
N ALA A 100 6.49 11.76 -5.36
CA ALA A 100 5.74 11.05 -6.40
C ALA A 100 4.35 10.58 -5.92
N GLY A 101 3.78 11.14 -4.85
CA GLY A 101 2.51 10.69 -4.26
C GLY A 101 2.67 9.60 -3.18
N PRO A 102 1.61 8.84 -2.84
CA PRO A 102 1.61 7.89 -1.72
C PRO A 102 2.64 6.78 -1.91
N PHE A 103 3.48 6.51 -0.91
CA PHE A 103 4.61 5.59 -1.02
C PHE A 103 4.72 4.61 0.15
N ASP A 104 4.87 3.32 -0.16
CA ASP A 104 5.15 2.27 0.81
C ASP A 104 6.60 1.82 0.64
N ASN A 105 7.48 2.38 1.47
CA ASN A 105 8.92 2.12 1.40
C ASN A 105 9.25 0.63 1.58
N LYS A 106 8.65 0.01 2.60
CA LYS A 106 8.95 -1.38 2.97
C LYS A 106 8.60 -2.32 1.83
N PHE A 107 7.38 -2.20 1.30
CA PHE A 107 6.93 -3.02 0.18
C PHE A 107 7.80 -2.83 -1.06
N MET A 108 8.06 -1.57 -1.43
CA MET A 108 8.82 -1.29 -2.65
C MET A 108 10.26 -1.81 -2.57
N HIS A 109 10.90 -1.80 -1.40
CA HIS A 109 12.24 -2.35 -1.23
C HIS A 109 12.29 -3.88 -1.23
N SER A 110 11.25 -4.56 -0.74
CA SER A 110 11.26 -6.02 -0.60
C SER A 110 10.61 -6.76 -1.78
N ILE A 111 9.71 -6.13 -2.54
CA ILE A 111 8.86 -6.81 -3.53
C ILE A 111 9.64 -7.54 -4.63
N ASN A 112 10.73 -6.96 -5.13
CA ASN A 112 11.54 -7.61 -6.16
C ASN A 112 12.22 -8.89 -5.63
N ASN A 113 12.62 -8.89 -4.35
CA ASN A 113 13.18 -10.08 -3.71
C ASN A 113 12.11 -11.15 -3.54
N GLU A 114 10.87 -10.76 -3.20
CA GLU A 114 9.76 -11.71 -3.10
C GLU A 114 9.42 -12.31 -4.48
N PHE A 115 9.34 -11.49 -5.54
CA PHE A 115 9.14 -11.99 -6.89
C PHE A 115 10.20 -13.01 -7.31
N LYS A 116 11.46 -12.75 -6.99
CA LYS A 116 12.56 -13.67 -7.28
C LYS A 116 12.47 -14.94 -6.44
N LYS A 117 12.23 -14.82 -5.13
CA LYS A 117 12.04 -15.95 -4.20
C LYS A 117 10.92 -16.89 -4.65
N GLN A 118 9.81 -16.32 -5.11
CA GLN A 118 8.65 -17.09 -5.59
C GLN A 118 8.79 -17.60 -7.03
N LYS A 119 9.88 -17.22 -7.72
CA LYS A 119 10.14 -17.53 -9.13
C LYS A 119 9.04 -17.02 -10.06
N TRP A 120 8.51 -15.83 -9.79
CA TRP A 120 7.51 -15.17 -10.64
C TRP A 120 8.16 -14.23 -11.64
N PHE A 121 9.03 -13.33 -11.15
CA PHE A 121 9.72 -12.36 -11.98
C PHE A 121 11.15 -12.11 -11.48
N GLU A 122 12.06 -11.87 -12.40
CA GLU A 122 13.36 -11.24 -12.14
C GLU A 122 13.33 -9.79 -12.63
N THR A 123 13.88 -8.86 -11.85
CA THR A 123 14.05 -7.46 -12.27
C THR A 123 15.47 -7.24 -12.76
N LYS A 124 15.63 -6.74 -13.99
CA LYS A 124 16.92 -6.32 -14.54
C LYS A 124 16.88 -4.86 -14.95
N ASN A 125 18.00 -4.19 -14.72
CA ASN A 125 18.21 -2.81 -15.14
C ASN A 125 18.65 -2.79 -16.60
N ILE A 126 17.86 -2.15 -17.46
CA ILE A 126 18.16 -1.99 -18.88
C ILE A 126 18.53 -0.54 -19.15
N LYS A 127 19.58 -0.33 -19.93
CA LYS A 127 19.96 1.01 -20.40
C LYS A 127 19.01 1.44 -21.51
N ASN A 128 18.38 2.61 -21.33
CA ASN A 128 17.53 3.26 -22.31
C ASN A 128 18.05 4.69 -22.52
N GLY A 129 18.92 4.87 -23.52
CA GLY A 129 19.71 6.10 -23.67
C GLY A 129 20.61 6.31 -22.45
N ASP A 130 20.50 7.48 -21.82
CA ASP A 130 21.25 7.85 -20.60
C ASP A 130 20.58 7.38 -19.30
N TYR A 131 19.41 6.74 -19.40
CA TYR A 131 18.62 6.31 -18.25
C TYR A 131 18.74 4.80 -18.03
N ILE A 132 18.67 4.39 -16.76
CA ILE A 132 18.55 2.99 -16.37
C ILE A 132 17.10 2.74 -15.94
N VAL A 133 16.45 1.78 -16.60
CA VAL A 133 15.04 1.44 -16.32
C VAL A 133 14.95 0.00 -15.83
N PRO A 134 14.33 -0.25 -14.66
CA PRO A 134 14.06 -1.61 -14.20
C PRO A 134 12.95 -2.24 -15.06
N LYS A 135 13.23 -3.42 -15.60
CA LYS A 135 12.28 -4.25 -16.37
C LYS A 135 12.11 -5.61 -15.71
N TYR A 136 10.90 -6.14 -15.82
CA TYR A 136 10.51 -7.42 -15.22
C TYR A 136 10.52 -8.52 -16.29
N PHE A 137 11.16 -9.63 -15.96
CA PHE A 137 11.26 -10.81 -16.81
C PHE A 137 10.56 -11.99 -16.15
N PRO A 138 9.63 -12.66 -16.84
CA PRO A 138 8.92 -13.80 -16.28
C PRO A 138 9.87 -14.96 -15.95
N LEU A 139 9.56 -15.68 -14.87
CA LEU A 139 10.28 -16.88 -14.42
C LEU A 139 9.36 -18.12 -14.46
N GLU A 140 9.89 -19.27 -14.05
CA GLU A 140 9.27 -20.58 -14.26
C GLU A 140 7.95 -20.82 -13.50
N ASN A 141 7.66 -20.04 -12.45
CA ASN A 141 6.54 -20.33 -11.53
C ASN A 141 5.35 -19.35 -11.65
N LEU A 142 5.13 -18.77 -12.82
CA LEU A 142 3.99 -17.86 -13.06
C LEU A 142 2.62 -18.54 -12.90
N ILE A 143 2.53 -19.86 -13.11
CA ILE A 143 1.28 -20.60 -12.92
C ILE A 143 0.84 -20.53 -11.45
N ALA A 144 1.77 -20.69 -10.51
CA ALA A 144 1.46 -20.57 -9.09
C ALA A 144 1.00 -19.16 -8.72
N GLN A 145 1.61 -18.11 -9.29
CA GLN A 145 1.15 -16.74 -9.10
C GLN A 145 -0.32 -16.56 -9.48
N LYS A 146 -0.75 -17.10 -10.64
CA LYS A 146 -2.15 -17.04 -11.07
C LYS A 146 -3.09 -17.75 -10.10
N ASN A 147 -2.68 -18.91 -9.57
CA ASN A 147 -3.46 -19.64 -8.58
C ASN A 147 -3.60 -18.84 -7.28
N TYR A 148 -2.52 -18.25 -6.78
CA TYR A 148 -2.59 -17.36 -5.62
C TYR A 148 -3.48 -16.15 -5.87
N TYR A 149 -3.38 -15.54 -7.06
CA TYR A 149 -4.20 -14.39 -7.40
C TYR A 149 -5.69 -14.75 -7.39
N LYS A 150 -6.05 -15.84 -8.06
CA LYS A 150 -7.43 -16.36 -8.04
C LYS A 150 -7.94 -16.62 -6.62
N ASN A 151 -7.11 -17.20 -5.75
CA ASN A 151 -7.50 -17.48 -4.37
C ASN A 151 -7.67 -16.22 -3.51
N TYR A 152 -6.86 -15.19 -3.73
CA TYR A 152 -6.88 -13.98 -2.90
C TYR A 152 -7.82 -12.89 -3.38
N PHE A 153 -8.13 -12.88 -4.69
CA PHE A 153 -8.76 -11.75 -5.36
C PHE A 153 -9.89 -12.15 -6.32
N SER A 154 -10.44 -13.38 -6.24
CA SER A 154 -11.58 -13.79 -7.07
C SER A 154 -12.73 -12.79 -7.04
N ASP A 155 -13.02 -12.26 -5.85
CA ASP A 155 -14.17 -11.38 -5.61
C ASP A 155 -13.90 -9.94 -6.05
N GLN A 156 -12.62 -9.56 -6.17
CA GLN A 156 -12.17 -8.22 -6.57
C GLN A 156 -11.57 -8.19 -7.99
N ASP A 157 -11.52 -9.32 -8.69
CA ASP A 157 -10.85 -9.46 -9.99
C ASP A 157 -11.34 -8.42 -11.00
N SER A 158 -12.66 -8.28 -11.16
CA SER A 158 -13.25 -7.31 -12.08
C SER A 158 -12.80 -5.87 -11.80
N HIS A 159 -12.73 -5.47 -10.53
CA HIS A 159 -12.29 -4.15 -10.11
C HIS A 159 -10.77 -3.94 -10.31
N ILE A 160 -9.96 -4.96 -9.99
CA ILE A 160 -8.51 -4.90 -10.17
C ILE A 160 -8.16 -4.82 -11.66
N GLN A 161 -8.76 -5.69 -12.49
CA GLN A 161 -8.53 -5.67 -13.93
C GLN A 161 -9.04 -4.36 -14.54
N PHE A 162 -10.16 -3.80 -14.04
CA PHE A 162 -10.62 -2.47 -14.45
C PHE A 162 -9.55 -1.39 -14.21
N ILE A 163 -8.94 -1.33 -13.02
CA ILE A 163 -7.85 -0.37 -12.74
C ILE A 163 -6.64 -0.61 -13.66
N ILE A 164 -6.23 -1.87 -13.84
CA ILE A 164 -5.09 -2.22 -14.69
C ILE A 164 -5.32 -1.73 -16.13
N GLU A 165 -6.49 -2.01 -16.70
CA GLU A 165 -6.82 -1.61 -18.07
C GLU A 165 -7.00 -0.09 -18.21
N LEU A 166 -7.67 0.55 -17.24
CA LEU A 166 -7.90 2.00 -17.24
C LEU A 166 -6.59 2.79 -17.28
N PHE A 167 -5.54 2.28 -16.64
CA PHE A 167 -4.23 2.91 -16.61
C PHE A 167 -3.19 2.29 -17.56
N ARG A 168 -3.52 1.25 -18.33
CA ARG A 168 -2.58 0.51 -19.20
C ARG A 168 -1.73 1.46 -20.05
N TYR A 169 -2.39 2.35 -20.79
CA TYR A 169 -1.74 3.28 -21.72
C TYR A 169 -1.47 4.67 -21.14
N LYS A 170 -1.87 4.94 -19.89
CA LYS A 170 -1.61 6.21 -19.22
C LYS A 170 -0.13 6.43 -18.99
N LYS A 171 0.33 7.67 -19.07
CA LYS A 171 1.71 8.04 -18.74
C LYS A 171 1.95 7.86 -17.24
N THR A 172 3.22 7.69 -16.87
CA THR A 172 3.63 7.57 -15.46
C THR A 172 3.17 8.78 -14.63
N GLU A 173 3.30 9.99 -15.18
CA GLU A 173 2.87 11.22 -14.52
C GLU A 173 1.35 11.29 -14.32
N GLU A 174 0.54 10.88 -15.29
CA GLU A 174 -0.93 10.81 -15.14
C GLU A 174 -1.33 9.81 -14.04
N THR A 175 -0.63 8.67 -13.95
CA THR A 175 -0.86 7.67 -12.90
C THR A 175 -0.43 8.21 -11.53
N GLU A 176 0.66 8.96 -11.47
CA GLU A 176 1.13 9.64 -10.26
C GLU A 176 0.15 10.68 -9.75
N LEU A 177 -0.38 11.51 -10.66
CA LEU A 177 -1.39 12.52 -10.37
C LEU A 177 -2.64 11.86 -9.80
N ALA A 178 -3.21 10.88 -10.50
CA ALA A 178 -4.41 10.17 -10.08
C ALA A 178 -4.28 9.54 -8.69
N ALA A 179 -3.18 8.83 -8.41
CA ALA A 179 -2.96 8.23 -7.10
C ALA A 179 -2.78 9.27 -5.98
N THR A 180 -2.17 10.43 -6.29
CA THR A 180 -2.02 11.51 -5.32
C THR A 180 -3.35 12.20 -5.04
N VAL A 181 -4.16 12.46 -6.08
CA VAL A 181 -5.51 13.03 -5.94
C VAL A 181 -6.41 12.12 -5.13
N LEU A 182 -6.39 10.81 -5.40
CA LEU A 182 -7.12 9.82 -4.60
C LEU A 182 -6.72 9.89 -3.12
N ALA A 183 -5.41 9.87 -2.82
CA ALA A 183 -4.94 9.95 -1.44
C ALA A 183 -5.39 11.23 -0.72
N CYS A 184 -5.33 12.37 -1.40
CA CYS A 184 -5.82 13.65 -0.88
C CYS A 184 -7.32 13.59 -0.60
N ALA A 185 -8.12 13.07 -1.54
CA ALA A 185 -9.56 12.94 -1.40
C ALA A 185 -9.94 12.03 -0.21
N LEU A 186 -9.25 10.90 -0.04
CA LEU A 186 -9.49 9.98 1.09
C LEU A 186 -9.19 10.65 2.45
N GLU A 187 -8.13 11.45 2.54
CA GLU A 187 -7.79 12.20 3.76
C GLU A 187 -8.84 13.27 4.08
N LEU A 188 -9.39 13.93 3.05
CA LEU A 188 -10.47 14.90 3.22
C LEU A 188 -11.78 14.25 3.65
N ILE A 189 -12.12 13.08 3.10
CA ILE A 189 -13.28 12.29 3.56
C ILE A 189 -13.12 11.92 5.03
N ALA A 190 -11.95 11.41 5.43
CA ALA A 190 -11.70 10.99 6.80
C ALA A 190 -11.76 12.14 7.82
N THR A 191 -11.62 13.39 7.36
CA THR A 191 -11.65 14.59 8.20
C THR A 191 -12.90 15.45 8.02
N ASP A 192 -13.86 15.02 7.20
CA ASP A 192 -15.10 15.76 6.87
C ASP A 192 -14.84 17.19 6.35
N ARG A 193 -13.81 17.34 5.49
CA ARG A 193 -13.39 18.64 4.90
C ARG A 193 -13.44 18.65 3.38
N VAL A 194 -14.37 17.88 2.80
CA VAL A 194 -14.45 17.65 1.36
C VAL A 194 -14.91 18.95 0.65
N SER A 195 -13.95 19.66 0.03
CA SER A 195 -14.19 20.80 -0.88
C SER A 195 -13.10 20.85 -1.96
N LEU A 196 -13.37 21.52 -3.08
CA LEU A 196 -12.37 21.66 -4.16
C LEU A 196 -11.15 22.46 -3.70
N ASP A 197 -11.38 23.53 -2.93
CA ASP A 197 -10.31 24.37 -2.38
C ASP A 197 -9.44 23.57 -1.40
N ALA A 198 -10.06 22.77 -0.51
CA ALA A 198 -9.32 21.89 0.40
C ALA A 198 -8.52 20.82 -0.36
N LEU A 199 -9.05 20.30 -1.47
CA LEU A 199 -8.32 19.35 -2.34
C LEU A 199 -7.07 20.00 -2.95
N ILE A 200 -7.19 21.24 -3.43
CA ILE A 200 -6.06 21.98 -4.01
C ILE A 200 -5.01 22.28 -2.92
N GLU A 201 -5.46 22.74 -1.76
CA GLU A 201 -4.60 23.06 -0.61
C GLU A 201 -3.82 21.83 -0.15
N ILE A 202 -4.50 20.72 0.12
CA ILE A 202 -3.87 19.50 0.61
C ILE A 202 -2.93 18.88 -0.44
N PHE A 203 -3.28 19.00 -1.73
CA PHE A 203 -2.44 18.50 -2.82
C PHE A 203 -1.14 19.29 -2.95
N TYR A 204 -1.19 20.62 -2.86
CA TYR A 204 0.02 21.44 -2.88
C TYR A 204 0.82 21.36 -1.57
N GLY A 205 0.15 21.13 -0.44
CA GLY A 205 0.79 20.82 0.85
C GLY A 205 1.45 19.43 0.90
N TRP A 206 1.16 18.55 -0.06
CA TRP A 206 1.68 17.18 -0.08
C TRP A 206 3.21 17.11 -0.17
N HIS A 207 3.82 17.89 -1.07
CA HIS A 207 5.26 17.99 -1.29
C HIS A 207 5.56 19.11 -2.31
N ASP A 208 6.70 19.82 -2.20
CA ASP A 208 7.06 20.92 -3.11
C ASP A 208 6.99 20.59 -4.61
N LYS A 209 7.49 19.42 -5.04
CA LYS A 209 7.38 18.94 -6.43
C LYS A 209 5.94 18.88 -6.98
N LYS A 210 4.90 18.92 -6.14
CA LYS A 210 3.49 18.94 -6.60
C LYS A 210 3.08 20.28 -7.21
N LYS A 211 3.81 21.36 -6.93
CA LYS A 211 3.62 22.69 -7.54
C LYS A 211 3.78 22.71 -9.07
N ARG A 212 4.35 21.65 -9.66
CA ARG A 212 4.43 21.49 -11.13
C ARG A 212 3.08 21.23 -11.79
N PHE A 213 2.09 20.70 -11.05
CA PHE A 213 0.76 20.42 -11.57
C PHE A 213 -0.11 21.67 -11.51
N LYS A 214 -0.77 21.98 -12.62
CA LYS A 214 -1.75 23.08 -12.67
C LYS A 214 -3.05 22.66 -11.99
N ILE A 215 -3.79 23.65 -11.47
CA ILE A 215 -5.08 23.42 -10.80
C ILE A 215 -6.02 22.65 -11.74
N GLU A 216 -6.10 23.01 -13.02
CA GLU A 216 -7.02 22.36 -13.96
C GLU A 216 -6.70 20.86 -14.09
N GLN A 217 -5.42 20.46 -14.02
CA GLN A 217 -5.02 19.05 -14.06
C GLN A 217 -5.48 18.29 -12.81
N ILE A 218 -5.36 18.91 -11.63
CA ILE A 218 -5.78 18.33 -10.35
C ILE A 218 -7.30 18.13 -10.37
N VAL A 219 -8.05 19.17 -10.73
CA VAL A 219 -9.52 19.12 -10.83
C VAL A 219 -9.98 18.10 -11.87
N SER A 220 -9.36 18.09 -13.06
CA SER A 220 -9.71 17.13 -14.12
C SER A 220 -9.43 15.69 -13.69
N SER A 221 -8.32 15.45 -12.97
CA SER A 221 -8.01 14.13 -12.42
C SER A 221 -9.01 13.73 -11.34
N PHE A 222 -9.48 14.66 -10.51
CA PHE A 222 -10.48 14.39 -9.49
C PHE A 222 -11.83 14.01 -10.11
N GLU A 223 -12.34 14.82 -11.04
CA GLU A 223 -13.61 14.55 -11.73
C GLU A 223 -13.55 13.23 -12.49
N TRP A 224 -12.41 12.93 -13.14
CA TRP A 224 -12.23 11.66 -13.82
C TRP A 224 -12.23 10.46 -12.85
N LEU A 225 -11.60 10.57 -11.66
CA LEU A 225 -11.66 9.50 -10.66
C LEU A 225 -13.09 9.32 -10.09
N LYS A 226 -13.86 10.40 -9.98
CA LYS A 226 -15.28 10.38 -9.60
C LYS A 226 -16.11 9.68 -10.67
N GLU A 227 -15.96 10.07 -11.94
CA GLU A 227 -16.65 9.50 -13.10
C GLU A 227 -16.39 7.99 -13.23
N LYS A 228 -15.16 7.55 -12.94
CA LYS A 228 -14.77 6.13 -12.99
C LYS A 228 -15.09 5.34 -11.71
N SER A 229 -15.82 5.93 -10.76
CA SER A 229 -16.20 5.30 -9.50
C SER A 229 -15.00 4.78 -8.69
N ILE A 230 -13.85 5.45 -8.82
CA ILE A 230 -12.64 5.13 -8.03
C ILE A 230 -12.68 5.88 -6.70
N LEU A 231 -13.27 7.08 -6.68
CA LEU A 231 -13.55 7.78 -5.44
C LEU A 231 -14.77 7.15 -4.73
N PRO A 232 -14.79 7.12 -3.38
CA PRO A 232 -15.98 6.74 -2.63
C PRO A 232 -17.19 7.59 -3.03
N GLN A 233 -18.36 6.96 -3.17
CA GLN A 233 -19.61 7.64 -3.56
C GLN A 233 -20.06 8.72 -2.57
N SER A 234 -19.54 8.70 -1.34
CA SER A 234 -19.78 9.73 -0.33
C SER A 234 -19.17 11.10 -0.67
N ILE A 235 -18.31 11.18 -1.69
CA ILE A 235 -17.81 12.46 -2.20
C ILE A 235 -18.88 13.14 -3.04
N LEU A 236 -19.54 14.11 -2.41
CA LEU A 236 -20.26 15.19 -3.08
C LEU A 236 -19.40 16.45 -2.89
N LEU A 237 -18.63 16.80 -3.93
CA LEU A 237 -18.16 18.18 -4.14
C LEU A 237 -19.25 18.95 -4.86
#